data_AF-A0A2H0BAR6-F1
#
_entry.id   AF-A0A2H0BAR6-F1
#
_cell.length_a   1.000
_cell.length_b   1.000
_cell.length_c   1.000
_cell.angle_alpha   90.00
_cell.angle_beta   90.00
_cell.angle_gamma   90.00
#
_symmetry.space_group_name_H-M   'P 1'
#
loop_
_entity.id
_entity.type
_entity.pdbx_description
1 polymer ?
#
loop_
_entity_poly.entity_id
_entity_poly.type
_entity_poly.pdbx_seq_one_letter_code
_entity_poly.pdbx_strand_id
1 'polypeptide(L)' 'YLSAKDRKQLVNTHNGIINIIPEIKNKEILNYNNAQIDISKNIDELFKEYFIHEKGQEPNENIMNLLKEVLSEEAGE' A
#
# COMPACT_ATOMS: atom_id res chain seq x y z
N TYR A 1 -10.90 -13.65 25.02
CA TYR A 1 -10.07 -13.06 23.93
C TYR A 1 -8.77 -12.56 24.54
N LEU A 2 -7.61 -12.87 23.95
CA LEU A 2 -6.32 -12.41 24.47
C LEU A 2 -6.07 -10.96 24.03
N SER A 3 -5.69 -10.07 24.96
CA SER A 3 -5.43 -8.68 24.62
C SER A 3 -4.15 -8.55 23.77
N ALA A 4 -3.97 -7.40 23.11
CA ALA A 4 -2.73 -7.13 22.37
C ALA A 4 -1.48 -7.16 23.28
N LYS A 5 -1.64 -6.75 24.54
CA LYS A 5 -0.57 -6.74 25.55
C LYS A 5 -0.14 -8.17 25.91
N ASP A 6 -1.11 -9.05 26.13
CA ASP A 6 -0.86 -10.45 26.49
C ASP A 6 -0.16 -11.21 25.36
N ARG A 7 -0.55 -10.95 24.09
CA ARG A 7 0.12 -11.52 22.91
C ARG A 7 1.59 -11.10 22.82
N LYS A 8 1.89 -9.82 23.06
CA LYS A 8 3.26 -9.30 23.03
C LYS A 8 4.14 -9.94 24.12
N GLN A 9 3.61 -10.09 25.33
CA GLN A 9 4.34 -10.74 26.43
C GLN A 9 4.63 -12.21 26.13
N LEU A 10 3.66 -12.92 25.56
CA LEU A 10 3.82 -14.34 25.21
C LEU A 10 4.91 -14.55 24.16
N VAL A 11 4.87 -13.76 23.06
CA VAL A 11 5.88 -13.79 21.99
C VAL A 11 7.29 -13.45 22.52
N ASN A 12 7.39 -12.46 23.40
CA ASN A 12 8.69 -12.04 23.96
C ASN A 12 9.28 -13.05 24.95
N THR A 13 8.43 -13.82 25.66
CA THR A 13 8.89 -14.76 26.70
C THR A 13 9.29 -16.11 26.11
N HIS A 14 8.72 -16.48 24.97
CA HIS A 14 8.94 -17.79 24.34
C HIS A 14 9.56 -17.64 22.95
N ASN A 15 10.87 -17.89 22.87
CA ASN A 15 11.64 -17.86 21.62
C ASN A 15 11.23 -18.95 20.60
N GLY A 16 10.27 -19.82 20.94
CA GLY A 16 9.70 -20.83 20.05
C GLY A 16 8.41 -20.40 19.35
N ILE A 17 7.90 -19.20 19.63
CA ILE A 17 6.71 -18.67 18.94
C ILE A 17 7.15 -18.08 17.61
N ILE A 18 7.13 -18.93 16.59
CA ILE A 18 7.42 -18.55 15.22
C ILE A 18 6.14 -18.01 14.60
N ASN A 19 6.09 -16.70 14.36
CA ASN A 19 5.08 -16.13 13.50
C ASN A 19 5.38 -16.58 12.07
N ILE A 20 4.50 -17.41 11.50
CA ILE A 20 4.57 -17.76 10.08
C ILE A 20 4.25 -16.48 9.31
N ILE A 21 5.28 -15.88 8.72
CA ILE A 21 5.10 -14.81 7.75
C ILE A 21 4.63 -15.49 6.47
N PRO A 22 3.42 -15.19 5.95
CA PRO A 22 2.99 -15.76 4.69
C PRO A 22 3.90 -15.26 3.57
N GLU A 23 4.63 -16.15 2.93
CA GLU A 23 5.31 -15.83 1.67
C GLU A 23 4.27 -15.72 0.56
N ILE A 24 4.21 -14.53 -0.06
CA ILE A 24 3.39 -14.29 -1.23
C ILE A 24 4.06 -15.02 -2.40
N LYS A 25 3.52 -16.20 -2.75
CA LYS A 25 4.05 -17.06 -3.84
C LYS A 25 3.93 -16.45 -5.24
N ASN A 26 3.13 -15.40 -5.39
CA ASN A 26 2.93 -14.67 -6.65
C ASN A 26 3.72 -13.35 -6.69
N LYS A 27 5.05 -13.43 -6.59
CA LYS A 27 5.91 -12.30 -7.00
C LYS A 27 5.80 -12.03 -8.51
N GLU A 28 5.38 -13.02 -9.29
CA GLU A 28 5.19 -12.97 -10.75
C GLU A 28 4.07 -12.00 -11.17
N ILE A 29 3.10 -11.70 -10.29
CA ILE A 29 2.07 -10.68 -10.57
C ILE A 29 2.69 -9.27 -10.58
N LEU A 30 3.90 -9.09 -10.03
CA LEU A 30 4.61 -7.81 -10.08
C LEU A 30 5.41 -7.60 -11.37
N ASN A 31 5.38 -8.56 -12.31
CA ASN A 31 5.75 -8.29 -13.70
C ASN A 31 4.58 -7.61 -14.42
N TYR A 32 4.15 -6.45 -13.91
CA TYR A 32 3.35 -5.52 -14.71
C TYR A 32 4.27 -4.97 -15.79
N ASN A 33 4.38 -5.75 -16.87
CA ASN A 33 4.92 -5.40 -18.17
C ASN A 33 4.81 -3.90 -18.39
N ASN A 34 5.94 -3.19 -18.50
CA ASN A 34 6.10 -1.82 -19.00
C ASN A 34 4.78 -1.18 -19.43
N ALA A 35 3.92 -0.84 -18.45
CA ALA A 35 2.61 -0.34 -18.77
C ALA A 35 2.91 1.01 -19.38
N GLN A 36 2.64 1.17 -20.67
CA GLN A 36 2.84 2.42 -21.35
C GLN A 36 1.91 3.42 -20.66
N ILE A 37 2.47 4.22 -19.75
CA ILE A 37 1.71 5.16 -18.93
C ILE A 37 1.16 6.19 -19.90
N ASP A 38 -0.15 6.14 -20.12
CA ASP A 38 -0.86 7.11 -20.94
C ASP A 38 -1.07 8.38 -20.13
N ILE A 39 -0.11 9.30 -20.24
CA ILE A 39 -0.13 10.62 -19.60
C ILE A 39 -1.31 11.51 -20.05
N SER A 40 -2.11 11.09 -21.04
CA SER A 40 -3.34 11.76 -21.44
C SER A 40 -4.49 11.50 -20.46
N LYS A 41 -4.35 10.51 -19.58
CA LYS A 41 -5.32 10.18 -18.54
C LYS A 41 -5.37 11.26 -17.46
N ASN A 42 -6.49 11.30 -16.74
CA ASN A 42 -6.67 12.21 -15.62
C ASN A 42 -5.67 11.89 -14.48
N ILE A 43 -5.22 12.92 -13.76
CA ILE A 43 -4.28 12.82 -12.64
C ILE A 43 -4.73 11.81 -11.58
N ASP A 44 -6.05 11.73 -11.32
CA ASP A 44 -6.65 10.78 -10.38
C ASP A 44 -6.40 9.32 -10.82
N GLU A 45 -6.56 9.03 -12.11
CA GLU A 45 -6.37 7.68 -12.66
C GLU A 45 -4.90 7.30 -12.73
N LEU A 46 -4.05 8.24 -13.16
CA LEU A 46 -2.59 8.04 -13.17
C LEU A 46 -2.06 7.74 -11.77
N PHE A 47 -2.56 8.45 -10.76
CA PHE A 47 -2.17 8.22 -9.38
C PHE A 47 -2.61 6.84 -8.88
N LYS A 48 -3.84 6.39 -9.20
CA LYS A 48 -4.27 5.03 -8.85
C LYS A 48 -3.40 3.97 -9.50
N GLU A 49 -3.14 4.09 -10.80
CA GLU A 49 -2.29 3.14 -11.54
C GLU A 49 -0.88 3.08 -10.93
N TYR A 50 -0.29 4.24 -10.62
CA TYR A 50 0.99 4.32 -9.92
C TYR A 50 0.93 3.70 -8.52
N PHE A 51 -0.10 3.99 -7.74
CA PHE A 51 -0.24 3.53 -6.37
C PHE A 51 -0.40 1.99 -6.32
N ILE A 52 -1.17 1.42 -7.24
CA ILE A 52 -1.31 -0.03 -7.41
C ILE A 52 0.02 -0.64 -7.86
N HIS A 53 0.73 -0.02 -8.80
CA HIS A 53 2.03 -0.50 -9.27
C HIS A 53 3.08 -0.53 -8.15
N GLU A 54 3.17 0.55 -7.36
CA GLU A 54 4.18 0.71 -6.30
C GLU A 54 3.84 -0.06 -5.01
N LYS A 55 2.54 -0.15 -4.65
CA LYS A 55 2.10 -0.71 -3.36
C LYS A 55 1.31 -2.01 -3.48
N GLY A 56 0.90 -2.41 -4.69
CA GLY A 56 0.11 -3.63 -4.92
C GLY A 56 -1.32 -3.56 -4.38
N GLN A 57 -1.83 -2.36 -4.06
CA GLN A 57 -3.16 -2.13 -3.49
C GLN A 57 -3.76 -0.84 -4.05
N GLU A 58 -5.09 -0.73 -4.06
CA GLU A 58 -5.78 0.50 -4.47
C GLU A 58 -5.69 1.58 -3.37
N PRO A 59 -5.55 2.86 -3.73
CA PRO A 59 -5.60 3.95 -2.76
C PRO A 59 -7.03 4.07 -2.21
N ASN A 60 -7.13 4.26 -0.89
CA ASN A 60 -8.41 4.54 -0.26
C ASN A 60 -8.83 6.01 -0.47
N GLU A 61 -10.08 6.34 -0.15
CA GLU A 61 -10.63 7.69 -0.33
C GLU A 61 -9.82 8.75 0.44
N ASN A 62 -9.30 8.43 1.62
CA ASN A 62 -8.48 9.36 2.41
C ASN A 62 -7.18 9.72 1.70
N ILE A 63 -6.50 8.75 1.09
CA ILE A 63 -5.28 8.98 0.30
C ILE A 63 -5.59 9.82 -0.93
N MET A 64 -6.73 9.57 -1.57
CA MET A 64 -7.16 10.35 -2.73
C MET A 64 -7.50 11.81 -2.37
N ASN A 65 -8.11 12.02 -1.21
CA ASN A 65 -8.38 13.37 -0.70
C ASN A 65 -7.09 14.11 -0.36
N LEU A 66 -6.11 13.41 0.23
CA LEU A 66 -4.79 13.98 0.51
C LEU A 66 -4.07 14.40 -0.78
N LEU A 67 -4.15 13.59 -1.85
CA LEU A 67 -3.61 13.96 -3.16
C LEU A 67 -4.21 15.29 -3.66
N LYS A 68 -5.53 15.43 -3.56
CA LYS A 68 -6.24 16.63 -4.00
C LYS A 68 -5.86 17.86 -3.19
N GLU A 69 -5.65 17.70 -1.89
CA GLU A 69 -5.17 18.76 -1.01
C GLU A 69 -3.79 19.27 -1.45
N VAL A 70 -2.83 18.37 -1.65
CA VAL A 70 -1.46 18.71 -2.10
C VAL A 70 -1.47 19.38 -3.47
N LEU A 71 -2.24 18.86 -4.43
CA LEU A 71 -2.37 19.47 -5.76
C LEU A 71 -3.01 20.86 -5.72
N SER A 72 -3.93 21.09 -4.79
CA SER A 72 -4.60 22.38 -4.64
C SER A 72 -3.69 23.41 -3.96
N GLU A 73 -2.81 22.96 -3.07
CA GLU A 73 -1.80 23.80 -2.42
C GLU A 73 -0.70 24.21 -3.42
N GLU A 74 -0.23 23.30 -4.28
CA GLU A 74 0.78 23.61 -5.30
C GLU A 74 0.25 24.50 -6.45
N ALA A 75 -1.06 24.43 -6.74
CA ALA A 75 -1.70 25.32 -7.73
C ALA A 75 -2.05 26.71 -7.18
N GLY A 76 -1.89 26.93 -5.87
CA GLY A 76 -2.23 28.16 -5.17
C GLY A 76 -1.11 29.19 -5.06
N GLU A 77 0.09 28.92 -5.61
CA GLU A 77 1.24 29.84 -5.67
C GLU A 77 1.41 30.54 -7.03
#